data_AF-A0A5B6VHG8-F1
#
_entry.id   AF-A0A5B6VHG8-F1
#
_cell.length_a   1.000
_cell.length_b   1.000
_cell.length_c   1.000
_cell.angle_alpha   90.00
_cell.angle_beta   90.00
_cell.angle_gamma   90.00
#
_symmetry.space_group_name_H-M   'P 1'
#
loop_
_entity.id
_entity.type
_entity.pdbx_description
1 polymer ?
#
loop_
_entity_poly.entity_id
_entity_poly.type
_entity_poly.pdbx_seq_one_letter_code
_entity_poly.pdbx_strand_id
1 'polypeptide(L)'
;MLQQKKLEVGCVWCGKTILRWNLLKRLSSDCNCPWLVAGDFNEIMYSFEKRGGLPRDQKRTEVFRDTLEECRLMDVGYSEAWFTWEKGNLPETNIRERLDRGVANEKWFTLFPMGSVQHLPHSFSDHCPLLVHTDTWWTLEDSFEEALKDIWESSSGTLVDKLKTVQTGLKK
;
A
#
# COMPACT_ATOMS: atom_id res chain seq x y z
N MET A 1 4.27 -20.61 -18.18
CA MET A 1 3.08 -20.60 -17.31
C MET A 1 3.58 -20.23 -15.92
N LEU A 2 3.80 -18.93 -15.67
CA LEU A 2 4.26 -18.41 -14.38
C LEU A 2 3.03 -17.82 -13.69
N GLN A 3 2.56 -18.49 -12.64
CA GLN A 3 1.51 -17.95 -11.78
C GLN A 3 2.11 -16.75 -11.04
N GLN A 4 1.69 -15.54 -11.43
CA GLN A 4 1.90 -14.33 -10.66
C GLN A 4 0.99 -14.41 -9.42
N LYS A 5 1.55 -14.84 -8.28
CA LYS A 5 0.84 -14.79 -7.01
C LYS A 5 0.87 -13.35 -6.51
N LYS A 6 -0.28 -12.69 -6.65
CA LYS A 6 -0.54 -11.31 -6.27
C LYS A 6 -0.96 -11.33 -4.81
N LEU A 7 -0.07 -10.96 -3.89
CA LEU A 7 -0.45 -10.66 -2.51
C LEU A 7 -1.21 -9.32 -2.53
N GLU A 8 -2.49 -9.36 -2.92
CA GLU A 8 -3.41 -8.25 -2.71
C GLU A 8 -3.86 -8.26 -1.25
N VAL A 9 -3.12 -7.58 -0.37
CA VAL A 9 -3.76 -6.92 0.77
C VAL A 9 -4.29 -5.58 0.28
N GLY A 10 -5.17 -5.63 -0.73
CA GLY A 10 -5.77 -4.48 -1.37
C GLY A 10 -7.06 -4.12 -0.66
N CYS A 11 -7.03 -3.16 0.26
CA CYS A 11 -8.25 -2.44 0.59
C CYS A 11 -8.56 -1.55 -0.62
N VAL A 12 -9.56 -1.90 -1.43
CA VAL A 12 -10.04 -1.04 -2.53
C VAL A 12 -10.68 0.19 -1.89
N TRP A 13 -9.95 1.31 -1.86
CA TRP A 13 -10.40 2.57 -1.28
C TRP A 13 -11.33 3.32 -2.24
N CYS A 14 -12.56 2.86 -2.41
CA CYS A 14 -13.61 3.64 -3.09
C CYS A 14 -14.34 4.54 -2.07
N GLY A 15 -13.92 5.81 -1.93
CA GLY A 15 -14.58 6.77 -1.03
C GLY A 15 -13.89 8.14 -0.91
N LYS A 16 -14.65 9.15 -0.45
CA LYS A 16 -14.18 10.54 -0.24
C LYS A 16 -12.85 10.56 0.54
N THR A 17 -11.86 11.32 0.06
CA THR A 17 -10.48 11.44 0.61
C THR A 17 -10.42 11.59 2.14
N ILE A 18 -11.34 12.34 2.74
CA ILE A 18 -11.43 12.52 4.21
C ILE A 18 -11.76 11.21 4.94
N LEU A 19 -12.66 10.39 4.39
CA LEU A 19 -13.01 9.10 4.99
C LEU A 19 -11.82 8.13 4.96
N ARG A 20 -10.97 8.26 3.92
CA ARG A 20 -9.78 7.41 3.74
C ARG A 20 -8.75 7.69 4.84
N TRP A 21 -8.42 8.96 5.04
CA TRP A 21 -7.46 9.39 6.05
C TRP A 21 -7.95 9.14 7.47
N ASN A 22 -9.25 9.36 7.74
CA ASN A 22 -9.83 9.07 9.05
C ASN A 22 -9.81 7.58 9.38
N LEU A 23 -10.06 6.70 8.40
CA LEU A 23 -9.93 5.26 8.62
C LEU A 23 -8.48 4.87 8.91
N LEU A 24 -7.51 5.42 8.16
CA LEU A 24 -6.09 5.15 8.42
C LEU A 24 -5.67 5.56 9.84
N LYS A 25 -6.08 6.76 10.28
CA LYS A 25 -5.84 7.27 11.64
C LYS A 25 -6.46 6.38 12.71
N ARG A 26 -7.70 5.93 12.50
CA ARG A 26 -8.38 5.00 13.42
C ARG A 26 -7.68 3.63 13.48
N LEU A 27 -7.22 3.10 12.34
CA LEU A 27 -6.47 1.84 12.34
C LEU A 27 -5.15 1.98 13.09
N SER A 28 -4.47 3.12 12.94
CA SER A 28 -3.24 3.43 13.68
C SER A 28 -3.48 3.52 15.20
N SER A 29 -4.59 4.12 15.64
CA SER A 29 -4.90 4.20 17.09
C SER A 29 -5.22 2.83 17.70
N ASP A 30 -5.80 1.93 16.92
CA ASP A 30 -6.34 0.66 17.42
C ASP A 30 -5.34 -0.51 17.32
N CYS A 31 -4.24 -0.38 16.55
CA CYS A 31 -3.23 -1.43 16.33
C CYS A 31 -1.86 -1.03 16.86
N ASN A 32 -1.39 -1.76 17.88
CA ASN A 32 -0.01 -1.67 18.37
C ASN A 32 0.91 -2.72 17.70
N CYS A 33 0.56 -3.18 16.51
CA CYS A 33 1.20 -4.26 15.76
C CYS A 33 2.21 -3.73 14.72
N PRO A 34 3.15 -4.57 14.25
CA PRO A 34 3.81 -4.33 12.95
C PRO A 34 2.73 -4.28 11.86
N TRP A 35 2.71 -3.21 11.05
CA TRP A 35 1.77 -3.09 9.94
C TRP A 35 2.35 -2.28 8.77
N LEU A 36 1.88 -2.63 7.58
CA LEU A 36 2.19 -2.05 6.30
C LEU A 36 0.87 -1.75 5.60
N VAL A 37 0.77 -0.60 4.95
CA VAL A 37 -0.31 -0.25 4.03
C VAL A 37 0.32 -0.03 2.66
N ALA A 38 -0.10 -0.80 1.67
CA ALA A 38 0.43 -0.70 0.31
C ALA A 38 -0.71 -0.62 -0.71
N GLY A 39 -0.52 0.19 -1.75
CA GLY A 39 -1.48 0.35 -2.85
C GLY A 39 -1.58 1.78 -3.34
N ASP A 40 -2.66 2.06 -4.06
CA ASP A 40 -2.97 3.38 -4.62
C ASP A 40 -3.54 4.33 -3.55
N PHE A 41 -2.75 5.36 -3.21
CA PHE A 41 -3.20 6.45 -2.33
C PHE A 41 -3.93 7.55 -3.10
N ASN A 42 -3.73 7.62 -4.42
CA ASN A 42 -4.20 8.66 -5.32
C ASN A 42 -3.75 10.07 -4.90
N GLU A 43 -2.58 10.15 -4.26
CA GLU A 43 -1.96 11.39 -3.79
C GLU A 43 -0.43 11.28 -3.84
N ILE A 44 0.23 12.42 -4.07
CA ILE A 44 1.69 12.53 -4.04
C ILE A 44 2.14 13.19 -2.72
N MET A 45 3.33 12.86 -2.22
CA MET A 45 3.92 13.50 -1.04
C MET A 45 4.71 14.76 -1.40
N TYR A 46 5.26 14.83 -2.61
CA TYR A 46 6.11 15.93 -3.05
C TYR A 46 5.92 16.25 -4.53
N SER A 47 6.18 17.50 -4.92
CA SER A 47 5.99 17.96 -6.31
C SER A 47 6.81 17.18 -7.34
N PHE A 48 8.01 16.70 -6.96
CA PHE A 48 8.87 15.90 -7.83
C PHE A 48 8.32 14.50 -8.14
N GLU A 49 7.31 14.03 -7.40
CA GLU A 49 6.60 12.78 -7.70
C GLU A 49 5.58 12.94 -8.83
N LYS A 50 5.51 14.13 -9.45
CA LYS A 50 4.69 14.43 -10.61
C LYS A 50 5.52 15.02 -11.75
N ARG A 51 5.21 14.61 -12.97
CA ARG A 51 5.72 15.21 -14.21
C ARG A 51 4.56 15.48 -15.16
N GLY A 52 4.57 16.66 -15.79
CA GLY A 52 3.53 17.08 -16.74
C GLY A 52 2.20 17.48 -16.07
N GLY A 53 1.31 18.08 -16.87
CA GLY A 53 0.02 18.58 -16.40
C GLY A 53 0.12 19.75 -15.41
N LEU A 54 -1.00 20.04 -14.74
CA LEU A 54 -1.04 21.08 -13.70
C LEU A 54 -0.39 20.60 -12.41
N PRO A 55 0.29 21.48 -11.64
CA PRO A 55 0.77 21.13 -10.32
C PRO A 55 -0.35 20.61 -9.41
N ARG A 56 -0.01 19.65 -8.55
CA ARG A 56 -0.93 19.14 -7.53
C ARG A 56 -1.20 20.23 -6.49
N ASP A 57 -2.41 20.26 -5.94
CA ASP A 57 -2.77 21.15 -4.84
C ASP A 57 -1.92 20.84 -3.60
N GLN A 58 -1.07 21.78 -3.22
CA GLN A 58 -0.15 21.65 -2.10
C GLN A 58 -0.87 21.31 -0.78
N LYS A 59 -2.08 21.81 -0.56
CA LYS A 59 -2.85 21.50 0.65
C LYS A 59 -3.23 20.03 0.74
N ARG A 60 -3.50 19.37 -0.39
CA ARG A 60 -3.83 17.94 -0.42
C ARG A 60 -2.60 17.10 -0.11
N THR A 61 -1.48 17.46 -0.71
CA THR A 61 -0.17 16.84 -0.48
C THR A 61 0.27 17.01 0.99
N GLU A 62 0.04 18.18 1.59
CA GLU A 62 0.25 18.43 3.03
C GLU A 62 -0.61 17.52 3.90
N VAL A 63 -1.93 17.51 3.69
CA VAL A 63 -2.86 16.64 4.45
C VAL A 63 -2.46 15.17 4.37
N PHE A 64 -1.95 14.71 3.22
CA PHE A 64 -1.47 13.34 3.08
C PHE A 64 -0.21 13.08 3.93
N ARG A 65 0.80 13.95 3.85
CA ARG A 65 2.00 13.83 4.70
C ARG A 65 1.66 13.87 6.19
N ASP A 66 0.83 14.82 6.61
CA ASP A 66 0.40 14.96 8.00
C ASP A 66 -0.35 13.72 8.48
N THR A 67 -1.17 13.11 7.60
CA THR A 67 -1.87 11.86 7.92
C THR A 67 -0.90 10.71 8.14
N LEU A 68 0.14 10.57 7.29
CA LEU A 68 1.16 9.54 7.46
C LEU A 68 1.97 9.75 8.73
N GLU A 69 2.35 11.00 9.02
CA GLU A 69 3.07 11.37 10.24
C GLU A 69 2.25 11.06 11.50
N GLU A 70 0.98 11.45 11.54
CA GLU A 70 0.07 11.15 12.66
C GLU A 70 -0.08 9.63 12.87
N CYS A 71 -0.11 8.87 11.77
CA CYS A 71 -0.17 7.41 11.81
C CYS A 71 1.17 6.73 12.10
N ARG A 72 2.27 7.49 12.18
CA ARG A 72 3.66 7.02 12.29
C ARG A 72 4.04 6.03 11.19
N LEU A 73 3.61 6.34 9.97
CA LEU A 73 3.86 5.56 8.77
C LEU A 73 4.93 6.25 7.93
N MET A 74 5.97 5.50 7.58
CA MET A 74 7.08 5.95 6.75
C MET A 74 7.01 5.24 5.40
N ASP A 75 7.35 5.96 4.33
CA ASP A 75 7.49 5.36 2.99
C ASP A 75 8.59 4.29 3.03
N VAL A 76 8.25 3.07 2.61
CA VAL A 76 9.19 1.94 2.55
C VAL A 76 10.25 2.16 1.46
N GLY A 77 10.00 3.07 0.52
CA GLY A 77 10.80 3.25 -0.69
C GLY A 77 10.32 2.30 -1.79
N TYR A 78 11.10 2.21 -2.86
CA TYR A 78 10.79 1.35 -4.01
C TYR A 78 12.03 1.08 -4.86
N SER A 79 11.95 0.05 -5.70
CA SER A 79 12.87 -0.23 -6.80
C SER A 79 12.18 -0.15 -8.17
N GLU A 80 12.97 -0.06 -9.24
CA GLU A 80 12.55 0.06 -10.64
C GLU A 80 11.96 1.43 -11.03
N ALA A 81 10.67 1.49 -11.38
CA ALA A 81 10.04 2.67 -11.95
C ALA A 81 9.82 3.76 -10.89
N TRP A 82 10.12 5.02 -11.20
CA TRP A 82 9.83 6.14 -10.30
C TRP A 82 8.34 6.48 -10.22
N PHE A 83 7.67 6.47 -11.38
CA PHE A 83 6.25 6.76 -11.48
C PHE A 83 5.46 5.46 -11.52
N THR A 84 4.30 5.45 -10.88
CA THR A 84 3.41 4.29 -10.82
C THR A 84 2.15 4.50 -11.63
N TRP A 85 1.89 5.72 -12.09
CA TRP A 85 0.77 6.07 -12.94
C TRP A 85 1.22 6.91 -14.13
N GLU A 86 0.70 6.61 -15.32
CA GLU A 86 0.97 7.36 -16.55
C GLU A 86 -0.28 7.52 -17.43
N LYS A 87 -0.51 8.74 -17.92
CA LYS A 87 -1.57 9.05 -18.88
C LYS A 87 -1.09 9.97 -19.98
N GLY A 88 -1.55 9.69 -21.20
CA GLY A 88 -1.25 10.46 -22.40
C GLY A 88 -0.01 9.94 -23.10
N ASN A 89 -0.09 9.78 -24.43
CA ASN A 89 0.95 9.11 -25.22
C ASN A 89 1.85 10.08 -26.00
N LEU A 90 1.58 11.39 -25.92
CA LEU A 90 2.36 12.44 -26.57
C LEU A 90 3.17 13.22 -25.52
N PRO A 91 4.42 13.61 -25.79
CA PRO A 91 5.27 14.33 -24.83
C PRO A 91 4.59 15.54 -24.18
N GLU A 92 3.80 16.29 -24.94
CA GLU A 92 3.07 17.48 -24.50
C GLU A 92 1.85 17.20 -23.62
N THR A 93 1.27 15.99 -23.70
CA THR A 93 0.10 15.57 -22.91
C THR A 93 0.42 14.51 -21.87
N ASN A 94 1.68 14.05 -21.83
CA ASN A 94 2.11 12.99 -20.95
C ASN A 94 2.17 13.49 -19.50
N ILE A 95 1.43 12.80 -18.63
CA ILE A 95 1.39 13.06 -17.20
C ILE A 95 1.81 11.77 -16.50
N ARG A 96 2.77 11.88 -15.58
CA ARG A 96 3.25 10.76 -14.77
C ARG A 96 3.21 11.13 -13.30
N GLU A 97 2.78 10.21 -12.46
CA GLU A 97 2.65 10.40 -11.02
C GLU A 97 3.09 9.14 -10.25
N ARG A 98 3.58 9.31 -9.03
CA ARG A 98 3.75 8.20 -8.07
C ARG A 98 2.56 8.18 -7.11
N LEU A 99 1.53 7.43 -7.45
CA LEU A 99 0.29 7.34 -6.67
C LEU A 99 0.27 6.09 -5.76
N ASP A 100 0.98 5.06 -6.17
CA ASP A 100 1.09 3.78 -5.50
C ASP A 100 2.36 3.75 -4.65
N ARG A 101 2.25 3.31 -3.40
CA ARG A 101 3.40 3.15 -2.48
C ARG A 101 3.10 2.16 -1.36
N GLY A 102 4.14 1.69 -0.68
CA GLY A 102 4.05 1.03 0.61
C GLY A 102 4.49 1.97 1.73
N VAL A 103 3.69 2.08 2.79
CA VAL A 103 4.03 2.84 4.01
C VAL A 103 3.89 1.94 5.23
N ALA A 104 4.87 1.97 6.13
CA ALA A 104 4.93 1.05 7.26
C ALA A 104 5.35 1.76 8.55
N ASN A 105 5.00 1.17 9.70
CA ASN A 105 5.50 1.67 10.98
C ASN A 105 6.88 1.08 11.33
N GLU A 106 7.54 1.68 12.32
CA GLU A 106 8.85 1.24 12.83
C GLU A 106 8.89 -0.25 13.22
N LYS A 107 7.79 -0.76 13.77
CA LYS A 107 7.67 -2.18 14.15
C LYS A 107 7.72 -3.12 12.95
N TRP A 108 7.17 -2.71 11.82
CA TRP A 108 7.28 -3.45 10.57
C TRP A 108 8.72 -3.47 10.06
N PHE A 109 9.42 -2.33 10.05
CA PHE A 109 10.84 -2.27 9.67
C PHE A 109 11.73 -3.10 10.59
N THR A 110 11.40 -3.17 11.87
CA THR A 110 12.11 -4.03 12.84
C THR A 110 11.91 -5.52 12.53
N LEU A 111 10.70 -5.89 12.07
CA LEU A 111 10.36 -7.28 11.76
C LEU A 111 10.86 -7.71 10.37
N PHE A 112 10.89 -6.80 9.40
CA PHE A 112 11.29 -7.02 8.01
C PHE A 112 12.39 -6.04 7.60
N PRO A 113 13.63 -6.22 8.12
CA PRO A 113 14.71 -5.26 7.88
C PRO A 113 15.18 -5.21 6.42
N MET A 114 14.97 -6.26 5.61
CA MET A 114 15.19 -6.21 4.16
C MET A 114 13.88 -6.17 3.37
N GLY A 115 12.76 -5.90 4.05
CA GLY A 115 11.48 -5.70 3.42
C GLY A 115 11.55 -4.54 2.41
N SER A 116 11.00 -4.75 1.22
CA SER A 116 11.09 -3.79 0.13
C SER A 116 9.84 -3.77 -0.74
N VAL A 117 9.67 -2.70 -1.51
CA VAL A 117 8.61 -2.57 -2.50
C VAL A 117 9.26 -2.47 -3.89
N GLN A 118 8.67 -3.15 -4.87
CA GLN A 118 9.10 -3.09 -6.26
C GLN A 118 7.91 -2.68 -7.13
N HIS A 119 8.14 -1.73 -8.05
CA HIS A 119 7.15 -1.38 -9.06
C HIS A 119 7.34 -2.28 -10.28
N LEU A 120 6.34 -3.12 -10.57
CA LEU A 120 6.43 -4.06 -11.68
C LEU A 120 6.07 -3.38 -13.00
N PRO A 121 6.83 -3.61 -14.08
CA PRO A 121 6.46 -3.15 -15.41
C PRO A 121 5.11 -3.75 -15.83
N HIS A 122 4.25 -2.95 -16.43
CA HIS A 122 2.98 -3.43 -16.96
C HIS A 122 2.58 -2.70 -18.23
N SER A 123 1.93 -3.42 -19.15
CA SER A 123 1.64 -2.93 -20.51
C SER A 123 0.16 -2.65 -20.78
N PHE A 124 -0.75 -3.00 -19.86
CA PHE A 124 -2.20 -2.95 -20.09
C PHE A 124 -2.99 -2.10 -19.09
N SER A 125 -2.30 -1.41 -18.18
CA SER A 125 -2.88 -0.49 -17.20
C SER A 125 -2.05 0.79 -17.19
N ASP A 126 -2.71 1.90 -16.88
CA ASP A 126 -2.05 3.15 -16.54
C ASP A 126 -1.34 3.09 -15.19
N HIS A 127 -1.59 2.06 -14.36
CA HIS A 127 -0.89 1.79 -13.11
C HIS A 127 0.17 0.69 -13.22
N CYS A 128 1.25 0.82 -12.42
CA CYS A 128 2.24 -0.23 -12.17
C CYS A 128 1.85 -1.05 -10.93
N PRO A 129 1.76 -2.40 -11.02
CA PRO A 129 1.56 -3.23 -9.85
C PRO A 129 2.68 -3.07 -8.82
N LEU A 130 2.32 -3.05 -7.53
CA LEU A 130 3.28 -3.11 -6.43
C LEU A 130 3.53 -4.55 -6.01
N LEU A 131 4.81 -4.92 -5.88
CA LEU A 131 5.24 -6.16 -5.23
C LEU A 131 5.91 -5.82 -3.91
N VAL A 132 5.40 -6.35 -2.81
CA VAL A 132 6.00 -6.22 -1.48
C VAL A 132 6.80 -7.50 -1.19
N HIS A 133 8.10 -7.34 -0.95
CA HIS A 133 8.97 -8.41 -0.48
C HIS A 133 9.07 -8.33 1.04
N THR A 134 8.87 -9.46 1.70
CA THR A 134 9.13 -9.66 3.13
C THR A 134 10.02 -10.87 3.31
N ASP A 135 11.00 -10.80 4.20
CA ASP A 135 12.04 -11.84 4.36
C ASP A 135 11.55 -13.09 5.11
N THR A 136 10.36 -13.58 4.80
CA THR A 136 9.71 -14.66 5.54
C THR A 136 9.62 -15.93 4.74
N TRP A 137 10.10 -17.03 5.34
CA TRP A 137 10.07 -18.34 4.72
C TRP A 137 8.66 -18.96 4.69
N TRP A 138 7.77 -18.58 5.60
CA TRP A 138 6.39 -19.09 5.67
C TRP A 138 5.45 -18.53 4.59
N THR A 139 5.77 -17.40 3.94
CA THR A 139 4.99 -16.90 2.79
C THR A 139 5.21 -17.70 1.51
N LEU A 140 6.14 -18.67 1.53
CA LEU A 140 6.40 -19.59 0.43
C LEU A 140 5.57 -20.88 0.52
N GLU A 141 4.84 -21.12 1.62
CA GLU A 141 3.94 -22.25 1.71
C GLU A 141 2.65 -21.99 0.91
N ASP A 142 2.33 -22.87 -0.02
CA ASP A 142 1.17 -22.75 -0.91
C ASP A 142 -0.17 -22.69 -0.15
N SER A 143 -0.23 -23.25 1.06
CA SER A 143 -1.41 -23.26 1.94
C SER A 143 -1.64 -21.96 2.69
N PHE A 144 -0.65 -21.05 2.74
CA PHE A 144 -0.74 -19.83 3.54
C PHE A 144 -1.86 -18.89 3.04
N GLU A 145 -1.99 -18.75 1.73
CA GLU A 145 -3.02 -17.91 1.10
C GLU A 145 -4.42 -18.44 1.37
N GLU A 146 -4.61 -19.76 1.26
CA GLU A 146 -5.88 -20.42 1.56
C GLU A 146 -6.24 -20.25 3.04
N ALA A 147 -5.29 -20.48 3.95
CA ALA A 147 -5.51 -20.29 5.39
C ALA A 147 -5.85 -18.84 5.74
N LEU A 148 -5.14 -17.86 5.15
CA LEU A 148 -5.43 -16.44 5.32
C LEU A 148 -6.86 -16.10 4.88
N LYS A 149 -7.24 -16.56 3.69
CA LYS A 149 -8.55 -16.30 3.10
C LYS A 149 -9.65 -16.92 3.94
N ASP A 150 -9.49 -18.16 4.38
CA ASP A 150 -10.44 -18.85 5.25
C ASP A 150 -10.64 -18.13 6.58
N ILE A 151 -9.55 -17.68 7.22
CA ILE A 151 -9.65 -16.91 8.48
C ILE A 151 -10.33 -15.55 8.24
N TRP A 152 -10.02 -14.88 7.14
CA TRP A 152 -10.60 -13.58 6.81
C TRP A 152 -12.10 -13.66 6.50
N GLU A 153 -12.51 -14.64 5.71
CA GLU A 153 -13.91 -14.86 5.31
C GLU A 153 -14.76 -15.37 6.48
N SER A 154 -14.19 -16.19 7.36
CA SER A 154 -14.87 -16.66 8.58
C SER A 154 -14.95 -15.60 9.69
N SER A 155 -14.13 -14.55 9.62
CA SER A 155 -14.15 -13.45 10.58
C SER A 155 -15.35 -12.51 10.38
N SER A 156 -15.95 -12.08 11.50
CA SER A 156 -17.05 -11.12 11.53
C SER A 156 -16.68 -9.89 12.39
N GLY A 157 -17.44 -8.81 12.26
CA GLY A 157 -17.20 -7.57 13.01
C GLY A 157 -16.51 -6.48 12.19
N THR A 158 -15.89 -5.54 12.89
CA THR A 158 -15.21 -4.40 12.26
C THR A 158 -13.93 -4.85 11.54
N LEU A 159 -13.38 -4.02 10.67
CA LEU A 159 -12.09 -4.29 10.02
C LEU A 159 -10.98 -4.62 11.03
N VAL A 160 -10.97 -3.94 12.18
CA VAL A 160 -10.03 -4.18 13.27
C VAL A 160 -10.25 -5.57 13.90
N ASP A 161 -11.50 -5.99 14.07
CA ASP A 161 -11.82 -7.32 14.61
C ASP A 161 -11.39 -8.43 13.66
N LYS A 162 -11.57 -8.22 12.35
CA LYS A 162 -11.07 -9.12 11.31
C LYS A 162 -9.55 -9.24 11.34
N LEU A 163 -8.83 -8.11 11.39
CA LEU A 163 -7.36 -8.09 11.47
C LEU A 163 -6.83 -8.77 12.73
N LYS A 164 -7.48 -8.57 13.89
CA LYS A 164 -7.13 -9.27 15.14
C LYS A 164 -7.36 -10.78 15.04
N THR A 165 -8.42 -11.20 14.35
CA THR A 165 -8.74 -12.61 14.13
C THR A 165 -7.66 -13.27 13.26
N VAL A 166 -7.28 -12.63 12.15
CA VAL A 166 -6.16 -13.09 11.30
C VAL A 166 -4.85 -13.15 12.10
N GLN A 167 -4.52 -12.08 12.83
CA GLN A 167 -3.31 -12.05 13.65
C GLN A 167 -3.23 -13.20 14.66
N THR A 168 -4.37 -13.59 15.25
CA THR A 168 -4.44 -14.69 16.23
C THR A 168 -4.42 -16.05 15.54
N GLY A 169 -5.09 -16.19 14.39
CA GLY A 169 -5.16 -17.42 13.61
C GLY A 169 -3.81 -17.83 13.03
N LEU A 170 -2.98 -16.86 12.65
CA LEU A 170 -1.63 -17.09 12.11
C LEU A 170 -0.55 -17.40 13.17
N LYS A 171 -0.88 -17.35 14.46
CA LYS A 171 0.06 -17.67 15.56
C LYS A 171 0.02 -19.14 15.99
N LYS A 172 -0.89 -19.94 15.42
CA LYS A 172 -0.99 -21.39 15.66
C LYS A 172 -0.17 -22.14 14.65
#